data_AF-A0A838PN40-F1
#
_entry.id   AF-A0A838PN40-F1
#
_cell.length_a   1.000
_cell.length_b   1.000
_cell.length_c   1.000
_cell.angle_alpha   90.00
_cell.angle_beta   90.00
_cell.angle_gamma   90.00
#
_symmetry.space_group_name_H-M   'P 1'
#
loop_
_entity.id
_entity.type
_entity.pdbx_description
1 polymer ?
#
loop_
_entity_poly.entity_id
_entity_poly.type
_entity_poly.pdbx_seq_one_letter_code
_entity_poly.pdbx_strand_id
1 'polypeptide(L)'
;MDLAAAAREIALRHRAEFPDEEERYGDAGLEWCVYDSQWILAWAAADASGFEDLGRQLEWLAGILDARGYPVQRLARNLEIAAHVVAPLRAVLESGAASVQRMPAPAGTAAPQA
;
A
#
# COMPACT_ATOMS: atom_id res chain seq x y z
N MET A 1 -0.65 -10.18 -1.30
CA MET A 1 -1.26 -9.04 -0.58
C MET A 1 -2.43 -8.56 -1.42
N ASP A 2 -3.61 -8.39 -0.82
CA ASP A 2 -4.74 -7.76 -1.52
C ASP A 2 -4.58 -6.24 -1.48
N LEU A 3 -4.03 -5.70 -2.57
CA LEU A 3 -3.81 -4.26 -2.71
C LEU A 3 -5.11 -3.46 -2.78
N ALA A 4 -6.18 -4.04 -3.32
CA ALA A 4 -7.46 -3.36 -3.46
C ALA A 4 -8.13 -3.18 -2.09
N ALA A 5 -8.07 -4.20 -1.23
CA ALA A 5 -8.58 -4.09 0.14
C ALA A 5 -7.80 -3.04 0.97
N ALA A 6 -6.47 -3.04 0.89
CA ALA A 6 -5.64 -2.07 1.59
C ALA A 6 -5.89 -0.63 1.08
N ALA A 7 -5.95 -0.44 -0.25
CA ALA A 7 -6.24 0.86 -0.85
C ALA A 7 -7.62 1.39 -0.45
N ARG A 8 -8.63 0.53 -0.38
CA ARG A 8 -9.97 0.90 0.12
C ARG A 8 -9.95 1.37 1.56
N GLU A 9 -9.25 0.65 2.43
CA GLU A 9 -9.12 1.04 3.84
C GLU A 9 -8.41 2.40 3.99
N ILE A 10 -7.35 2.64 3.21
CA ILE A 10 -6.64 3.92 3.18
C ILE A 10 -7.59 5.05 2.79
N ALA A 11 -8.30 4.88 1.67
CA ALA A 11 -9.21 5.89 1.14
C ALA A 11 -10.38 6.21 2.09
N LEU A 12 -10.91 5.18 2.78
CA LEU A 12 -11.97 5.37 3.77
C LEU A 12 -11.47 6.17 4.99
N ARG A 13 -10.26 5.89 5.49
CA ARG A 13 -9.65 6.65 6.60
C ARG A 13 -9.33 8.08 6.19
N HIS A 14 -8.82 8.27 4.97
CA HIS A 14 -8.52 9.59 4.43
C HIS A 14 -9.79 10.44 4.29
N ARG A 15 -10.86 9.88 3.69
CA ARG A 15 -12.17 10.55 3.60
C ARG A 15 -12.76 10.88 4.96
N ALA A 16 -12.59 10.02 5.96
CA ALA A 16 -13.05 10.30 7.31
C ALA A 16 -12.27 11.46 7.98
N GLU A 17 -10.99 11.64 7.64
CA GLU A 17 -10.16 12.76 8.12
C GLU A 17 -10.44 14.07 7.38
N PHE A 18 -10.85 14.00 6.10
CA PHE A 18 -11.12 15.15 5.24
C PHE A 18 -12.55 15.11 4.64
N PRO A 19 -13.60 15.30 5.46
CA PRO A 19 -14.98 15.19 5.00
C PRO A 19 -15.38 16.27 3.98
N ASP A 20 -14.64 17.40 3.92
CA ASP A 20 -14.85 18.45 2.92
C ASP A 20 -14.54 18.01 1.49
N GLU A 21 -13.79 16.92 1.30
CA GLU A 21 -13.55 16.34 -0.02
C GLU A 21 -14.81 15.78 -0.68
N GLU A 22 -15.81 15.38 0.11
CA GLU A 22 -17.10 14.94 -0.42
C GLU A 22 -17.87 16.09 -1.08
N GLU A 23 -17.88 17.27 -0.46
CA GLU A 23 -18.49 18.45 -1.06
C GLU A 23 -17.79 18.84 -2.37
N ARG A 24 -16.47 18.65 -2.43
CA ARG A 24 -15.65 19.07 -3.56
C ARG A 24 -15.64 18.07 -4.73
N TYR A 25 -15.57 16.78 -4.44
CA TYR A 25 -15.33 15.73 -5.44
C TYR A 25 -16.47 14.72 -5.55
N GLY A 26 -17.45 14.75 -4.63
CA GLY A 26 -18.58 13.83 -4.59
C GLY A 26 -18.17 12.37 -4.43
N ASP A 27 -19.05 11.48 -4.88
CA ASP A 27 -18.85 10.03 -4.75
C ASP A 27 -17.63 9.51 -5.54
N ALA A 28 -17.32 10.15 -6.68
CA ALA A 28 -16.17 9.81 -7.50
C ALA A 28 -14.83 10.04 -6.77
N GLY A 29 -14.78 10.96 -5.81
CA GLY A 29 -13.58 11.26 -5.03
C GLY A 29 -13.05 10.03 -4.27
N LEU A 30 -13.95 9.21 -3.73
CA LEU A 30 -13.54 7.97 -3.05
C LEU A 30 -12.94 6.97 -4.03
N GLU A 31 -13.55 6.78 -5.20
CA GLU A 31 -13.04 5.84 -6.21
C GLU A 31 -11.66 6.26 -6.73
N TRP A 32 -11.44 7.56 -6.96
CA TRP A 32 -10.12 8.09 -7.32
C TRP A 32 -9.11 7.89 -6.22
N CYS A 33 -9.47 8.15 -4.96
CA CYS A 33 -8.58 7.94 -3.83
C CYS A 33 -8.18 6.45 -3.68
N VAL A 34 -9.12 5.53 -3.89
CA VAL A 34 -8.82 4.08 -3.93
C VAL A 34 -7.85 3.75 -5.05
N TYR A 35 -8.09 4.27 -6.25
CA TYR A 35 -7.26 4.01 -7.41
C TYR A 35 -5.82 4.51 -7.22
N ASP A 36 -5.66 5.76 -6.77
CA ASP A 36 -4.34 6.35 -6.52
C ASP A 36 -3.62 5.61 -5.39
N SER A 37 -4.32 5.27 -4.31
CA SER A 37 -3.75 4.49 -3.20
C SER A 37 -3.29 3.10 -3.65
N GLN A 38 -4.02 2.45 -4.56
CA GLN A 38 -3.62 1.16 -5.11
C GLN A 38 -2.33 1.26 -5.93
N TRP A 39 -2.19 2.31 -6.75
CA TRP A 39 -0.96 2.55 -7.52
C TRP A 39 0.23 2.89 -6.62
N ILE A 40 0.03 3.74 -5.61
CA ILE A 40 1.06 4.07 -4.62
C ILE A 40 1.60 2.80 -3.95
N LEU A 41 0.72 1.89 -3.51
CA LEU A 41 1.13 0.63 -2.91
C LEU A 41 1.85 -0.29 -3.90
N ALA A 42 1.44 -0.29 -5.17
CA ALA A 42 2.11 -1.06 -6.21
C ALA A 42 3.52 -0.53 -6.50
N TRP A 43 3.68 0.79 -6.62
CA TRP A 43 5.00 1.43 -6.78
C TRP A 43 5.90 1.18 -5.59
N ALA A 44 5.38 1.25 -4.36
CA ALA A 44 6.16 0.96 -3.16
C ALA A 44 6.66 -0.49 -3.13
N ALA A 45 5.85 -1.45 -3.58
CA ALA A 45 6.26 -2.84 -3.70
C ALA A 45 7.33 -3.06 -4.80
N ALA A 46 7.19 -2.37 -5.92
CA ALA A 46 8.14 -2.42 -7.02
C ALA A 46 9.48 -1.76 -6.66
N ASP A 47 9.46 -0.62 -5.96
CA ASP A 47 10.63 0.10 -5.43
C ASP A 47 11.42 -0.75 -4.44
N ALA A 48 10.73 -1.41 -3.50
CA ALA A 48 11.35 -2.36 -2.58
C ALA A 48 12.02 -3.57 -3.28
N SER A 49 11.61 -3.84 -4.53
CA SER A 49 12.16 -4.91 -5.38
C SER A 49 13.19 -4.39 -6.40
N GLY A 50 13.47 -3.08 -6.41
CA GLY A 50 14.42 -2.44 -7.33
C GLY A 50 13.90 -2.24 -8.76
N PHE A 51 12.60 -2.29 -8.98
CA PHE A 51 11.98 -2.17 -10.31
C PHE A 51 11.36 -0.80 -10.60
N GLU A 52 11.23 0.07 -9.60
CA GLU A 52 10.59 1.38 -9.69
C GLU A 52 11.31 2.38 -8.77
N ASP A 53 11.13 3.69 -9.01
CA ASP A 53 11.54 4.75 -8.09
C ASP A 53 10.28 5.39 -7.49
N LEU A 54 9.96 5.03 -6.25
CA LEU A 54 8.75 5.52 -5.59
C LEU A 54 8.76 7.05 -5.45
N GLY A 55 9.92 7.66 -5.15
CA GLY A 55 10.04 9.10 -4.97
C GLY A 55 9.64 9.85 -6.24
N ARG A 56 10.17 9.41 -7.38
CA ARG A 56 9.83 9.98 -8.69
C ARG A 56 8.36 9.81 -9.06
N GLN A 57 7.76 8.66 -8.76
CA GLN A 57 6.34 8.44 -9.02
C GLN A 57 5.45 9.35 -8.16
N LEU A 58 5.82 9.55 -6.90
CA LEU A 58 5.10 10.44 -5.98
C LEU A 58 5.24 11.91 -6.40
N GLU A 59 6.41 12.34 -6.87
CA GLU A 59 6.60 13.69 -7.43
C GLU A 59 5.71 13.94 -8.65
N TRP A 60 5.65 12.97 -9.57
CA TRP A 60 4.77 13.03 -10.74
C TRP A 60 3.29 13.13 -10.36
N LEU A 61 2.83 12.26 -9.44
CA LEU A 61 1.46 12.26 -8.96
C LEU A 61 1.10 13.57 -8.25
N ALA A 62 1.98 14.06 -7.38
CA ALA A 62 1.81 15.34 -6.69
C ALA A 62 1.63 16.50 -7.70
N GLY A 63 2.41 16.53 -8.78
CA GLY A 63 2.25 17.52 -9.84
C GLY A 63 0.90 17.46 -10.56
N ILE A 64 0.38 16.25 -10.83
CA ILE A 64 -0.96 16.08 -11.42
C ILE A 64 -2.05 16.57 -10.48
N LEU A 65 -1.94 16.22 -9.20
CA LEU A 65 -2.91 16.59 -8.17
C LEU A 65 -2.91 18.13 -7.96
N ASP A 66 -1.73 18.74 -7.86
CA ASP A 66 -1.59 20.20 -7.74
C ASP A 66 -2.19 20.93 -8.95
N ALA A 67 -1.92 20.46 -10.16
CA ALA A 67 -2.50 21.03 -11.38
C ALA A 67 -4.04 20.94 -11.43
N ARG A 68 -4.64 20.03 -10.66
CA ARG A 68 -6.10 19.89 -10.48
C ARG A 68 -6.63 20.66 -9.25
N GLY A 69 -5.76 21.43 -8.59
CA GLY A 69 -6.06 22.18 -7.39
C GLY A 69 -6.27 21.32 -6.14
N TYR A 70 -5.82 20.07 -6.14
CA TYR A 70 -5.86 19.22 -4.96
C TYR A 70 -4.84 19.70 -3.93
N PRO A 71 -5.17 19.75 -2.63
CA PRO A 71 -4.24 20.17 -1.58
C PRO A 71 -3.17 19.08 -1.34
N VAL A 72 -2.00 19.21 -1.97
CA VAL A 72 -0.90 18.21 -1.96
C VAL A 72 -0.49 17.74 -0.56
N GLN A 73 -0.69 18.54 0.49
CA GLN A 73 -0.34 18.11 1.86
C GLN A 73 -1.23 16.97 2.36
N ARG A 74 -2.42 16.82 1.78
CA ARG A 74 -3.30 15.67 2.02
C ARG A 74 -2.81 14.41 1.32
N LEU A 75 -2.00 14.50 0.26
CA LEU A 75 -1.30 13.35 -0.31
C LEU A 75 -0.26 12.83 0.70
N ALA A 76 0.54 13.72 1.29
CA ALA A 76 1.50 13.33 2.33
C ALA A 76 0.78 12.63 3.50
N ARG A 77 -0.37 13.15 3.92
CA ARG A 77 -1.20 12.50 4.95
C ARG A 77 -1.73 11.14 4.50
N ASN A 78 -2.15 10.99 3.25
CA ASN A 78 -2.56 9.70 2.68
C ASN A 78 -1.43 8.65 2.74
N LEU A 79 -0.18 9.07 2.49
CA LEU A 79 1.00 8.20 2.62
C LEU A 79 1.24 7.74 4.07
N GLU A 80 1.03 8.63 5.04
CA GLU A 80 1.12 8.26 6.46
C GLU A 80 0.02 7.25 6.83
N ILE A 81 -1.21 7.43 6.36
CA ILE A 81 -2.30 6.47 6.56
C ILE A 81 -1.94 5.13 5.91
N ALA A 82 -1.40 5.14 4.69
CA ALA A 82 -0.94 3.94 4.00
C ALA A 82 0.11 3.17 4.80
N ALA A 83 1.11 3.87 5.35
CA ALA A 83 2.13 3.27 6.21
C ALA A 83 1.52 2.59 7.45
N HIS A 84 0.52 3.21 8.09
CA HIS A 84 -0.19 2.62 9.22
C HIS A 84 -1.03 1.39 8.82
N VAL A 85 -1.68 1.42 7.65
CA VAL A 85 -2.51 0.29 7.17
C VAL A 85 -1.65 -0.94 6.85
N VAL A 86 -0.47 -0.76 6.27
CA VAL A 86 0.41 -1.88 5.87
C VAL A 86 1.32 -2.38 6.99
N ALA A 87 1.58 -1.59 8.03
CA ALA A 87 2.49 -1.95 9.13
C ALA A 87 2.12 -3.27 9.85
N PRO A 88 0.84 -3.55 10.19
CA PRO A 88 0.47 -4.82 10.81
C PRO A 88 0.75 -6.02 9.90
N LEU A 89 0.50 -5.89 8.59
CA LEU A 89 0.75 -6.96 7.63
C LEU A 89 2.26 -7.25 7.52
N ARG A 90 3.09 -6.22 7.49
CA ARG A 90 4.55 -6.36 7.50
C ARG A 90 5.02 -7.16 8.73
N ALA A 91 4.54 -6.80 9.93
CA ALA A 91 4.90 -7.49 11.16
C ALA A 91 4.52 -8.99 11.16
N VAL A 92 3.35 -9.33 10.60
CA VAL A 92 2.90 -10.72 10.44
C VAL A 92 3.80 -11.48 9.47
N LEU A 93 4.17 -10.88 8.34
CA LEU A 93 5.04 -11.50 7.35
C LEU A 93 6.45 -11.73 7.88
N GLU A 94 7.03 -10.76 8.61
CA GLU A 94 8.32 -10.89 9.28
C GLU A 94 8.32 -12.03 10.31
N SER A 95 7.25 -12.11 11.12
CA SER A 95 7.07 -13.18 12.11
C SER A 95 6.92 -14.56 11.46
N GLY A 96 6.19 -14.62 10.34
CA GLY A 96 6.02 -15.82 9.54
C GLY A 96 7.33 -16.29 8.91
N ALA A 97 8.08 -15.38 8.28
CA ALA A 97 9.38 -15.67 7.69
C ALA A 97 10.38 -16.19 8.73
N ALA A 98 10.44 -15.55 9.90
CA ALA A 98 11.29 -16.00 11.01
C ALA A 98 10.87 -17.40 11.51
N SER A 99 9.57 -17.72 11.48
CA SER A 99 9.07 -19.04 11.85
C SER A 99 9.46 -20.10 10.82
N VAL A 100 9.32 -19.81 9.52
CA VAL A 100 9.76 -20.71 8.44
C VAL A 100 11.26 -20.99 8.51
N GLN A 101 12.09 -19.98 8.77
CA GLN A 101 13.54 -20.14 8.91
C GLN A 101 13.96 -21.03 10.10
N ARG A 102 13.13 -21.09 11.14
CA ARG A 102 13.35 -21.95 12.32
C ARG A 102 12.82 -23.37 12.14
N MET A 103 12.05 -23.64 11.08
CA MET A 103 11.55 -24.99 10.84
C MET A 103 12.72 -25.92 10.48
N PRO A 104 12.80 -27.11 11.10
CA PRO A 104 13.78 -28.10 10.66
C PRO A 104 13.51 -28.47 9.21
N ALA A 105 14.57 -28.69 8.43
CA ALA A 105 14.44 -29.15 7.05
C ALA A 105 13.58 -30.43 7.02
N PRO A 106 12.67 -30.56 6.03
CA PRO A 106 11.85 -31.77 5.93
C PRO A 106 12.80 -32.97 5.86
N ALA A 107 12.66 -33.88 6.84
CA ALA A 107 13.42 -35.11 6.86
C ALA A 107 13.16 -35.82 5.52
N GLY A 108 14.22 -35.93 4.70
CA GLY A 108 14.12 -36.49 3.36
C GLY A 108 13.39 -37.82 3.41
N THR A 109 12.41 -38.00 2.52
CA THR A 109 11.75 -39.28 2.28
C THR A 109 12.82 -40.34 2.06
N ALA A 110 13.04 -41.18 3.07
CA ALA A 110 13.90 -42.35 2.95
C ALA A 110 13.35 -43.20 1.79
N ALA A 111 14.17 -43.36 0.75
CA ALA A 111 13.85 -44.28 -0.33
C ALA A 111 13.67 -45.70 0.25
N PRO A 112 12.65 -46.46 -0.19
CA PRO A 112 12.50 -47.84 0.24
C PRO A 112 13.72 -48.66 -0.18
N GLN A 113 14.33 -49.36 0.78
CA GLN A 113 15.41 -50.31 0.50
C GLN A 113 14.81 -51.51 -0.27
N ALA A 114 15.46 -51.85 -1.38
CA ALA A 114 15.09 -52.95 -2.28
C ALA A 114 15.42 -54.33 -1.68
#